data_AF-Q07H83-F1
#
_entry.id   AF-Q07H83-F1
#
_cell.length_a   1.000
_cell.length_b   1.000
_cell.length_c   1.000
_cell.angle_alpha   90.00
_cell.angle_beta   90.00
_cell.angle_gamma   90.00
#
_symmetry.space_group_name_H-M   'P 1'
#
loop_
_entity.id
_entity.type
_entity.pdbx_description
1 polymer ?
#
loop_
_entity_poly.entity_id
_entity_poly.type
_entity_poly.pdbx_seq_one_letter_code
_entity_poly.pdbx_strand_id
1 'polypeptide(L)'
;MSMAETTRRQLPTEKSMLMAAALSLVLAGTAMAQSAPDTENGRYSLAPASDGFLRLDTRTGASAICSDKGNGWACLAMPDERAALDGEIGRLTRDNERLKAELEAQKRDGEGLRKDNEALKAQLAQRDAPAAGKTEEALPKSDSLRKPEIKSSEGERKLEIPLPSDRELDRLMAFVESAWRKLVDIAGRIQKDISGDRI
;
A
#
# COMPACT_ATOMS: atom_id res chain seq x y z
N MET A 1 92.74 61.07 21.67
CA MET A 1 92.59 60.21 20.48
C MET A 1 91.44 59.25 20.76
N SER A 2 90.27 59.39 20.11
CA SER A 2 89.86 58.69 18.86
C SER A 2 89.94 57.15 19.01
N MET A 3 88.92 56.31 18.75
CA MET A 3 87.57 56.43 18.22
C MET A 3 86.70 55.29 18.80
N ALA A 4 85.37 55.40 18.65
CA ALA A 4 84.38 54.39 18.97
C ALA A 4 84.41 53.19 18.02
N GLU A 5 84.05 51.98 18.48
CA GLU A 5 83.18 51.07 17.71
C GLU A 5 82.59 49.93 18.56
N THR A 6 81.27 49.82 18.45
CA THR A 6 80.38 48.86 19.12
C THR A 6 80.21 47.65 18.21
N THR A 7 80.48 46.42 18.68
CA THR A 7 80.10 45.20 17.92
C THR A 7 79.16 44.32 18.74
N ARG A 8 77.92 44.25 18.25
CA ARG A 8 76.75 43.56 18.82
C ARG A 8 76.96 42.05 18.90
N ARG A 9 76.48 41.45 20.00
CA ARG A 9 76.05 40.05 20.04
C ARG A 9 74.91 39.86 19.03
N GLN A 10 75.11 39.02 18.02
CA GLN A 10 74.05 38.61 17.09
C GLN A 10 73.13 37.60 17.79
N LEU A 11 71.89 38.01 18.09
CA LEU A 11 70.80 37.06 18.33
C LEU A 11 70.42 36.42 16.98
N PRO A 12 70.19 35.10 16.92
CA PRO A 12 69.75 34.46 15.69
C PRO A 12 68.39 35.03 15.27
N THR A 13 68.36 35.45 14.02
CA THR A 13 67.28 36.15 13.34
C THR A 13 66.09 35.23 13.08
N GLU A 14 64.90 35.83 12.96
CA GLU A 14 63.58 35.20 12.82
C GLU A 14 63.45 34.10 11.75
N LYS A 15 64.41 34.03 10.82
CA LYS A 15 64.53 32.98 9.80
C LYS A 15 64.79 31.59 10.41
N SER A 16 65.45 31.52 11.56
CA SER A 16 65.71 30.25 12.26
C SER A 16 64.45 29.69 12.96
N MET A 17 63.47 30.53 13.29
CA MET A 17 62.24 30.10 13.94
C MET A 17 61.21 29.57 12.91
N LEU A 18 61.21 30.13 11.70
CA LEU A 18 60.38 29.66 10.58
C LEU A 18 60.77 28.26 10.08
N MET A 19 62.06 27.93 10.06
CA MET A 19 62.53 26.60 9.65
C MET A 19 62.20 25.50 10.68
N ALA A 20 62.13 25.85 11.98
CA ALA A 20 61.74 24.90 13.03
C ALA A 20 60.22 24.63 13.03
N ALA A 21 59.40 25.64 12.68
CA ALA A 21 57.96 25.46 12.50
C ALA A 21 57.62 24.66 11.22
N ALA A 22 58.38 24.84 10.14
CA ALA A 22 58.20 24.08 8.90
C ALA A 22 58.56 22.58 9.07
N LEU A 23 59.55 22.24 9.90
CA LEU A 23 59.91 20.85 10.17
C LEU A 23 58.94 20.14 11.13
N SER A 24 58.20 20.89 11.94
CA SER A 24 57.22 20.35 12.89
C SER A 24 55.85 20.05 12.24
N LEU A 25 55.56 20.63 11.07
CA LEU A 25 54.27 20.45 10.38
C LEU A 25 54.21 19.20 9.48
N VAL A 26 55.33 18.52 9.27
CA VAL A 26 55.40 17.26 8.50
C VAL A 26 55.07 16.03 9.36
N LEU A 27 54.91 16.21 10.68
CA LEU A 27 54.51 15.15 11.61
C LEU A 27 53.03 15.20 12.01
N ALA A 28 52.19 15.92 11.24
CA ALA A 28 50.75 15.68 11.26
C ALA A 28 50.50 14.34 10.57
N GLY A 29 50.48 13.27 11.38
CA GLY A 29 50.25 11.91 10.93
C GLY A 29 49.10 11.85 9.94
N THR A 30 49.36 11.24 8.79
CA THR A 30 48.29 10.72 7.94
C THR A 30 47.50 9.73 8.81
N ALA A 31 46.30 10.13 9.22
CA ALA A 31 45.32 9.21 9.75
C ALA A 31 44.93 8.27 8.61
N MET A 32 45.73 7.23 8.41
CA MET A 32 45.38 6.08 7.59
C MET A 32 44.20 5.44 8.30
N ALA A 33 43.00 5.61 7.77
CA ALA A 33 41.85 4.82 8.18
C ALA A 33 42.22 3.35 7.93
N GLN A 34 42.63 2.64 8.98
CA GLN A 34 42.84 1.20 8.89
C GLN A 34 41.47 0.59 8.67
N SER A 35 41.22 0.12 7.44
CA SER A 35 40.11 -0.78 7.17
C SER A 35 40.17 -1.93 8.17
N ALA A 36 39.04 -2.21 8.82
CA ALA A 36 38.89 -3.35 9.71
C ALA A 36 39.45 -4.62 9.04
N PRO A 37 40.07 -5.54 9.79
CA PRO A 37 40.72 -6.73 9.21
C PRO A 37 39.67 -7.58 8.47
N ASP A 38 39.63 -7.47 7.15
CA ASP A 38 38.80 -8.32 6.30
C ASP A 38 39.55 -9.63 6.04
N THR A 39 39.39 -10.56 6.98
CA THR A 39 40.06 -11.87 6.95
C THR A 39 39.42 -12.86 5.97
N GLU A 40 38.41 -12.45 5.19
CA GLU A 40 37.72 -13.33 4.21
C GLU A 40 38.01 -12.93 2.75
N ASN A 41 39.27 -12.58 2.44
CA ASN A 41 39.76 -12.39 1.07
C ASN A 41 38.96 -11.34 0.25
N GLY A 42 38.60 -10.21 0.87
CA GLY A 42 37.91 -9.11 0.19
C GLY A 42 36.44 -9.38 -0.15
N ARG A 43 35.84 -10.45 0.41
CA ARG A 43 34.45 -10.80 0.14
C ARG A 43 33.48 -9.76 0.69
N TYR A 44 33.84 -9.09 1.78
CA TYR A 44 32.95 -8.11 2.41
C TYR A 44 33.37 -6.70 2.03
N SER A 45 32.39 -5.91 1.56
CA SER A 45 32.56 -4.47 1.42
C SER A 45 31.99 -3.78 2.66
N LEU A 46 32.69 -2.77 3.16
CA LEU A 46 32.33 -2.02 4.35
C LEU A 46 32.07 -0.57 3.96
N ALA A 47 30.89 -0.06 4.29
CA ALA A 47 30.52 1.35 4.13
C ALA A 47 30.28 2.00 5.50
N PRO A 48 30.72 3.24 5.76
CA PRO A 48 30.46 3.91 7.02
C PRO A 48 28.96 4.15 7.22
N ALA A 49 28.48 3.97 8.44
CA ALA A 49 27.10 4.24 8.88
C ALA A 49 27.13 5.05 10.20
N SER A 50 25.97 5.52 10.69
CA SER A 50 25.90 6.43 11.85
C SER A 50 26.62 5.91 13.10
N ASP A 51 26.39 4.65 13.47
CA ASP A 51 26.93 4.04 14.70
C ASP A 51 27.85 2.84 14.42
N GLY A 52 28.51 2.82 13.26
CA GLY A 52 29.42 1.76 12.86
C GLY A 52 29.56 1.63 11.35
N PHE A 53 29.35 0.43 10.80
CA PHE A 53 29.47 0.18 9.37
C PHE A 53 28.37 -0.73 8.82
N LEU A 54 27.99 -0.50 7.57
CA LEU A 54 27.21 -1.42 6.77
C LEU A 54 28.17 -2.41 6.10
N ARG A 55 28.02 -3.69 6.41
CA ARG A 55 28.74 -4.79 5.76
C ARG A 55 27.89 -5.36 4.63
N LEU A 56 28.44 -5.43 3.43
CA LEU A 56 27.83 -6.06 2.26
C LEU A 56 28.65 -7.29 1.84
N ASP A 57 27.97 -8.43 1.75
CA ASP A 57 28.52 -9.68 1.21
C ASP A 57 28.45 -9.66 -0.32
N THR A 58 29.60 -9.53 -0.99
CA THR A 58 29.64 -9.39 -2.46
C THR A 58 29.23 -10.65 -3.23
N ARG A 59 29.12 -11.81 -2.55
CA ARG A 59 28.73 -13.08 -3.18
C ARG A 59 27.23 -13.33 -3.10
N THR A 60 26.61 -12.99 -1.96
CA THR A 60 25.18 -13.24 -1.71
C THR A 60 24.31 -11.99 -1.81
N GLY A 61 24.91 -10.80 -1.73
CA GLY A 61 24.21 -9.52 -1.61
C GLY A 61 23.65 -9.26 -0.21
N ALA A 62 23.90 -10.14 0.77
CA ALA A 62 23.43 -9.96 2.13
C ALA A 62 24.08 -8.74 2.79
N SER A 63 23.27 -7.90 3.43
CA SER A 63 23.74 -6.72 4.15
C SER A 63 23.53 -6.88 5.67
N ALA A 64 24.45 -6.32 6.45
CA ALA A 64 24.35 -6.30 7.91
C ALA A 64 24.83 -4.96 8.46
N ILE A 65 24.15 -4.42 9.47
CA ILE A 65 24.60 -3.22 10.18
C ILE A 65 25.39 -3.69 11.40
N CYS A 66 26.66 -3.29 11.43
CA CYS A 66 27.58 -3.61 12.50
C CYS A 66 27.85 -2.38 13.34
N SER A 67 27.75 -2.51 14.67
CA SER A 67 28.05 -1.44 15.63
C SER A 67 28.91 -1.99 16.76
N ASP A 68 29.76 -1.15 17.32
CA ASP A 68 30.53 -1.47 18.53
C ASP A 68 29.61 -1.37 19.75
N LYS A 69 29.56 -2.42 20.57
CA LYS A 69 28.78 -2.46 21.82
C LYS A 69 29.64 -2.20 23.07
N GLY A 70 30.90 -1.81 22.90
CA GLY A 70 31.84 -1.53 23.99
C GLY A 70 32.52 -2.77 24.57
N ASN A 71 32.03 -3.97 24.25
CA ASN A 71 32.67 -5.26 24.54
C ASN A 71 32.99 -6.07 23.27
N GLY A 72 32.93 -5.42 22.10
CA GLY A 72 33.12 -6.04 20.81
C GLY A 72 32.08 -5.58 19.78
N TRP A 73 32.26 -6.07 18.56
CA TRP A 73 31.40 -5.77 17.43
C TRP A 73 30.19 -6.70 17.38
N ALA A 74 29.00 -6.12 17.21
CA ALA A 74 27.78 -6.87 16.94
C ALA A 74 27.20 -6.46 15.57
N CYS A 75 26.91 -7.45 14.72
CA CYS A 75 26.31 -7.26 13.41
C CYS A 75 24.89 -7.84 13.36
N LEU A 76 23.92 -7.00 12.97
CA LEU A 76 22.53 -7.40 12.73
C LEU A 76 22.33 -7.59 11.23
N ALA A 77 22.01 -8.81 10.81
CA ALA A 77 21.66 -9.09 9.42
C ALA A 77 20.34 -8.39 9.07
N MET A 78 20.32 -7.74 7.91
CA MET A 78 19.08 -7.19 7.38
C MET A 78 18.19 -8.34 6.90
N PRO A 79 16.88 -8.34 7.22
CA PRO A 79 15.95 -9.31 6.67
C PRO A 79 15.99 -9.30 5.14
N ASP A 80 15.93 -10.47 4.52
CA ASP A 80 15.76 -10.56 3.07
C ASP A 80 14.29 -10.26 2.70
N GLU A 81 13.96 -8.98 2.70
CA GLU A 81 12.61 -8.50 2.35
C GLU A 81 12.22 -8.92 0.93
N ARG A 82 13.17 -9.17 0.03
CA ARG A 82 12.85 -9.60 -1.35
C ARG A 82 12.21 -10.97 -1.37
N ALA A 83 12.78 -11.95 -0.66
CA ALA A 83 12.19 -13.28 -0.59
C ALA A 83 10.79 -13.30 0.05
N ALA A 84 10.58 -12.48 1.09
CA ALA A 84 9.27 -12.34 1.73
C ALA A 84 8.23 -11.71 0.78
N LEU A 85 8.62 -10.65 0.08
CA LEU A 85 7.77 -9.97 -0.90
C LEU A 85 7.47 -10.85 -2.11
N ASP A 86 8.45 -11.59 -2.63
CA ASP A 86 8.26 -12.55 -3.73
C ASP A 86 7.27 -13.67 -3.34
N GLY A 87 7.33 -14.13 -2.09
CA GLY A 87 6.36 -15.07 -1.54
C GLY A 87 4.93 -14.50 -1.54
N GLU A 88 4.77 -13.25 -1.11
CA GLU A 88 3.48 -12.57 -1.08
C GLU A 88 2.94 -12.26 -2.50
N ILE A 89 3.81 -11.83 -3.42
CA ILE A 89 3.48 -11.66 -4.84
C ILE A 89 2.99 -12.98 -5.44
N GLY A 90 3.66 -14.09 -5.13
CA GLY A 90 3.24 -15.42 -5.57
C GLY A 90 1.86 -15.81 -5.03
N ARG A 91 1.59 -15.53 -3.74
CA ARG A 91 0.28 -15.78 -3.13
C ARG A 91 -0.81 -14.92 -3.78
N LEU A 92 -0.59 -13.61 -3.90
CA LEU A 92 -1.54 -12.67 -4.47
C LEU A 92 -1.81 -12.96 -5.96
N THR A 93 -0.81 -13.40 -6.71
CA THR A 93 -1.00 -13.81 -8.11
C THR A 93 -1.95 -15.01 -8.19
N ARG A 94 -1.74 -16.05 -7.38
CA ARG A 94 -2.63 -17.23 -7.33
C ARG A 94 -4.05 -16.87 -6.91
N ASP A 95 -4.19 -15.99 -5.93
CA ASP A 95 -5.49 -15.53 -5.46
C ASP A 95 -6.21 -14.73 -6.54
N ASN A 96 -5.50 -13.86 -7.27
CA ASN A 96 -6.06 -13.13 -8.40
C ASN A 96 -6.51 -14.05 -9.53
N GLU A 97 -5.72 -15.06 -9.89
CA GLU A 97 -6.10 -16.04 -10.91
C GLU A 97 -7.34 -16.83 -10.49
N ARG A 98 -7.39 -17.28 -9.24
CA ARG A 98 -8.56 -17.97 -8.68
C ARG A 98 -9.81 -17.09 -8.70
N LEU A 99 -9.73 -15.87 -8.18
CA LEU A 99 -10.88 -14.95 -8.13
C LEU A 99 -11.38 -14.59 -9.53
N LYS A 100 -10.48 -14.40 -10.49
CA LYS A 100 -10.86 -14.19 -11.89
C LYS A 100 -11.60 -15.40 -12.45
N ALA A 101 -11.12 -16.62 -12.19
CA ALA A 101 -11.78 -17.85 -12.64
C ALA A 101 -13.18 -18.01 -12.00
N GLU A 102 -13.32 -17.73 -10.70
CA GLU A 102 -14.61 -17.72 -10.00
C GLU A 102 -15.58 -16.69 -10.59
N LEU A 103 -15.10 -15.48 -10.88
CA LEU A 103 -15.91 -14.43 -11.49
C LEU A 103 -16.41 -14.83 -12.88
N GLU A 104 -15.56 -15.43 -13.71
CA GLU A 104 -15.95 -15.91 -15.04
C GLU A 104 -16.88 -17.14 -14.97
N ALA A 105 -16.76 -17.99 -13.95
CA ALA A 105 -17.74 -19.04 -13.69
C ALA A 105 -19.10 -18.44 -13.33
N GLN A 106 -19.13 -17.50 -12.36
CA GLN A 106 -20.37 -16.86 -11.93
C GLN A 106 -21.07 -16.09 -13.06
N LYS A 107 -20.31 -15.44 -13.95
CA LYS A 107 -20.88 -14.77 -15.14
C LYS A 107 -21.55 -15.76 -16.07
N ARG A 108 -20.94 -16.93 -16.31
CA ARG A 108 -21.51 -17.98 -17.16
C ARG A 108 -22.79 -18.54 -16.55
N ASP A 109 -22.80 -18.80 -15.25
CA ASP A 109 -24.00 -19.26 -14.55
C ASP A 109 -25.12 -18.22 -14.61
N GLY A 110 -24.79 -16.94 -14.40
CA GLY A 110 -25.74 -15.83 -14.53
C GLY A 110 -26.31 -15.68 -15.95
N GLU A 111 -25.50 -15.89 -16.98
CA GLU A 111 -25.96 -15.90 -18.37
C GLU A 111 -26.88 -17.09 -18.66
N GLY A 112 -26.54 -18.28 -18.15
CA GLY A 112 -27.38 -19.48 -18.24
C GLY A 112 -28.75 -19.25 -17.61
N LEU A 113 -28.78 -18.79 -16.36
CA LEU A 113 -30.00 -18.45 -15.63
C LEU A 113 -30.86 -17.41 -16.36
N ARG A 114 -30.23 -16.43 -17.03
CA ARG A 114 -30.96 -15.43 -17.82
C ARG A 114 -31.62 -16.04 -19.05
N LYS A 115 -30.91 -16.90 -19.78
CA LYS A 115 -31.44 -17.63 -20.93
C LYS A 115 -32.59 -18.55 -20.54
N ASP A 116 -32.43 -19.29 -19.44
CA ASP A 116 -33.48 -20.15 -18.92
C ASP A 116 -34.72 -19.34 -18.54
N ASN A 117 -34.55 -18.21 -17.84
CA ASN A 117 -35.66 -17.32 -17.51
C ASN A 117 -36.40 -16.82 -18.77
N GLU A 118 -35.68 -16.47 -19.83
CA GLU A 118 -36.27 -16.05 -21.10
C GLU A 118 -37.04 -17.20 -21.76
N ALA A 119 -36.47 -18.41 -21.77
CA ALA A 119 -37.12 -19.61 -22.30
C ALA A 119 -38.39 -19.97 -21.50
N LEU A 120 -38.34 -19.94 -20.16
CA LEU A 120 -39.52 -20.17 -19.31
C LEU A 120 -40.60 -19.12 -19.56
N LYS A 121 -40.24 -17.84 -19.69
CA LYS A 121 -41.22 -16.79 -20.05
C LYS A 121 -41.88 -17.05 -21.40
N ALA A 122 -41.12 -17.49 -22.40
CA ALA A 122 -41.66 -17.85 -23.71
C ALA A 122 -42.60 -19.06 -23.63
N GLN A 123 -42.28 -20.08 -22.83
CA GLN A 123 -43.15 -21.23 -22.59
C GLN A 123 -44.46 -20.84 -21.90
N LEU A 124 -44.40 -19.96 -20.89
CA LEU A 124 -45.59 -19.44 -20.23
C LEU A 124 -46.49 -18.67 -21.21
N ALA A 125 -45.91 -17.80 -22.04
CA ALA A 125 -46.66 -17.06 -23.06
C ALA A 125 -47.36 -17.97 -24.09
N GLN A 126 -46.75 -19.10 -24.46
CA GLN A 126 -47.38 -20.10 -25.35
C GLN A 126 -48.53 -20.84 -24.67
N ARG A 127 -48.44 -21.08 -23.36
CA ARG A 127 -49.49 -21.76 -22.59
C ARG A 127 -50.69 -20.85 -22.32
N ASP A 128 -50.45 -19.55 -22.16
CA ASP A 128 -51.50 -18.55 -21.92
C ASP A 128 -52.16 -18.04 -23.22
N ALA A 129 -51.72 -18.55 -24.38
CA ALA A 129 -52.44 -18.36 -25.64
C ALA A 129 -53.80 -19.10 -25.57
N PRO A 130 -54.93 -18.45 -25.88
CA PRO A 130 -56.23 -19.09 -25.78
C PRO A 130 -56.29 -20.24 -26.79
N ALA A 131 -56.74 -21.42 -26.35
CA ALA A 131 -57.05 -22.54 -27.22
C ALA A 131 -58.14 -22.14 -28.22
N ALA A 132 -57.73 -21.59 -29.37
CA ALA A 132 -58.60 -21.36 -30.52
C ALA A 132 -58.78 -22.71 -31.23
N GLY A 133 -59.64 -23.56 -30.68
CA GLY A 133 -59.94 -24.88 -31.21
C GLY A 133 -61.21 -25.49 -30.62
N LYS A 134 -62.35 -25.09 -31.18
CA LYS A 134 -63.65 -25.80 -31.27
C LYS A 134 -63.94 -26.86 -30.19
N THR A 135 -64.81 -26.52 -29.23
CA THR A 135 -65.72 -27.48 -28.58
C THR A 135 -67.16 -26.97 -28.70
N GLU A 136 -67.77 -27.22 -29.85
CA GLU A 136 -69.20 -27.60 -29.85
C GLU A 136 -69.22 -29.13 -29.85
N GLU A 137 -69.12 -29.73 -28.67
CA GLU A 137 -69.64 -31.08 -28.43
C GLU A 137 -70.05 -31.11 -26.97
N ALA A 138 -71.25 -31.63 -26.74
CA ALA A 138 -72.08 -31.29 -25.60
C ALA A 138 -71.42 -31.58 -24.24
N LEU A 139 -71.54 -30.59 -23.36
CA LEU A 139 -71.36 -30.69 -21.93
C LEU A 139 -72.30 -31.77 -21.34
N PRO A 140 -71.82 -32.88 -20.73
CA PRO A 140 -72.62 -33.55 -19.72
C PRO A 140 -72.52 -32.73 -18.43
N LYS A 141 -73.65 -32.16 -18.01
CA LYS A 141 -73.76 -31.49 -16.71
C LYS A 141 -73.61 -32.50 -15.58
N SER A 142 -72.93 -32.01 -14.54
CA SER A 142 -72.91 -32.48 -13.15
C SER A 142 -71.91 -33.60 -12.83
N ASP A 143 -70.91 -33.26 -12.02
CA ASP A 143 -70.99 -33.70 -10.63
C ASP A 143 -70.32 -32.70 -9.69
N SER A 144 -70.97 -32.45 -8.57
CA SER A 144 -70.62 -31.46 -7.56
C SER A 144 -69.50 -31.99 -6.69
N LEU A 145 -68.29 -31.42 -6.77
CA LEU A 145 -67.27 -31.67 -5.75
C LEU A 145 -66.64 -30.36 -5.27
N ARG A 146 -67.07 -29.98 -4.06
CA ARG A 146 -66.45 -29.13 -3.04
C ARG A 146 -65.47 -28.06 -3.52
N LYS A 147 -65.93 -26.81 -3.40
CA LYS A 147 -65.11 -25.61 -3.32
C LYS A 147 -64.48 -25.51 -1.92
N PRO A 148 -63.17 -25.68 -1.73
CA PRO A 148 -62.50 -25.01 -0.61
C PRO A 148 -62.39 -23.52 -0.97
N GLU A 149 -63.02 -22.67 -0.18
CA GLU A 149 -62.75 -21.24 -0.21
C GLU A 149 -61.30 -21.01 0.24
N ILE A 150 -60.39 -20.80 -0.71
CA ILE A 150 -59.14 -20.12 -0.44
C ILE A 150 -59.43 -18.64 -0.66
N LYS A 151 -59.53 -17.88 0.45
CA LYS A 151 -59.44 -16.41 0.42
C LYS A 151 -58.06 -16.03 -0.09
N SER A 152 -57.92 -15.87 -1.40
CA SER A 152 -56.83 -15.11 -1.99
C SER A 152 -57.22 -13.64 -1.90
N SER A 153 -56.70 -12.95 -0.88
CA SER A 153 -56.56 -11.50 -0.93
C SER A 153 -55.63 -11.18 -2.09
N GLU A 154 -56.23 -10.69 -3.16
CA GLU A 154 -55.59 -10.13 -4.35
C GLU A 154 -54.92 -8.81 -3.94
N GLY A 155 -53.77 -8.93 -3.28
CA GLY A 155 -52.85 -7.85 -2.99
C GLY A 155 -51.65 -7.99 -3.92
N GLU A 156 -51.60 -7.11 -4.90
CA GLU A 156 -50.48 -6.77 -5.78
C GLU A 156 -49.12 -7.36 -5.37
N ARG A 157 -48.59 -8.28 -6.19
CA ARG A 157 -47.14 -8.53 -6.24
C ARG A 157 -46.48 -7.37 -6.97
N LYS A 158 -46.51 -6.20 -6.33
CA LYS A 158 -45.71 -5.03 -6.70
C LYS A 158 -44.26 -5.38 -6.35
N LEU A 159 -43.41 -5.47 -7.36
CA LEU A 159 -41.95 -5.49 -7.18
C LEU A 159 -41.54 -4.09 -6.69
N GLU A 160 -41.91 -3.74 -5.46
CA GLU A 160 -41.30 -2.62 -4.77
C GLU A 160 -39.89 -3.07 -4.45
N ILE A 161 -38.91 -2.51 -5.16
CA ILE A 161 -37.61 -2.27 -4.56
C ILE A 161 -37.95 -1.50 -3.29
N PRO A 162 -37.79 -2.09 -2.08
CA PRO A 162 -38.12 -1.37 -0.87
C PRO A 162 -37.20 -0.16 -0.88
N LEU A 163 -37.77 1.03 -1.06
CA LEU A 163 -37.01 2.23 -0.80
C LEU A 163 -36.58 2.13 0.67
N PRO A 164 -35.29 2.29 0.97
CA PRO A 164 -34.81 2.29 2.35
C PRO A 164 -35.67 3.28 3.12
N SER A 165 -36.15 2.84 4.29
CA SER A 165 -37.17 3.55 5.05
C SER A 165 -36.78 5.02 5.25
N ASP A 166 -37.74 5.94 5.26
CA ASP A 166 -37.47 7.39 5.39
C ASP A 166 -36.52 7.72 6.56
N ARG A 167 -36.57 6.91 7.63
CA ARG A 167 -35.67 7.01 8.79
C ARG A 167 -34.21 6.68 8.49
N GLU A 168 -33.95 5.74 7.59
CA GLU A 168 -32.59 5.40 7.14
C GLU A 168 -32.07 6.46 6.17
N LEU A 169 -32.94 7.02 5.33
CA LEU A 169 -32.57 8.13 4.46
C LEU A 169 -32.23 9.37 5.29
N ASP A 170 -33.01 9.72 6.30
CA ASP A 170 -32.72 10.84 7.21
C ASP A 170 -31.39 10.67 7.94
N ARG A 171 -31.08 9.45 8.40
CA ARG A 171 -29.80 9.14 9.05
C ARG A 171 -28.63 9.24 8.09
N LEU A 172 -28.79 8.76 6.86
CA LEU A 172 -27.77 8.86 5.82
C LEU A 172 -27.55 10.31 5.39
N MET A 173 -28.63 11.07 5.20
CA MET A 173 -28.56 12.48 4.84
C MET A 173 -27.91 13.30 5.96
N ALA A 174 -28.22 13.02 7.23
CA ALA A 174 -27.58 13.69 8.37
C ALA A 174 -26.07 13.38 8.48
N PHE A 175 -25.66 12.15 8.18
CA PHE A 175 -24.25 11.78 8.13
C PHE A 175 -23.53 12.47 6.96
N VAL A 176 -24.14 12.47 5.77
CA VAL A 176 -23.60 13.14 4.59
C VAL A 176 -23.49 14.65 4.81
N GLU A 177 -24.49 15.29 5.41
CA GLU A 177 -24.46 16.71 5.75
C GLU A 177 -23.34 17.02 6.76
N SER A 178 -23.20 16.20 7.80
CA SER A 178 -22.15 16.36 8.81
C SER A 178 -20.75 16.16 8.21
N ALA A 179 -20.59 15.18 7.31
CA ALA A 179 -19.34 14.92 6.61
C ALA A 179 -18.99 16.07 5.66
N TRP A 180 -19.96 16.58 4.91
CA TRP A 180 -19.78 17.72 4.01
C TRP A 180 -19.40 19.00 4.76
N ARG A 181 -20.10 19.33 5.85
CA ARG A 181 -19.77 20.50 6.69
C ARG A 181 -18.34 20.43 7.25
N LYS A 182 -17.94 19.27 7.77
CA LYS A 182 -16.55 19.07 8.26
C LYS A 182 -15.51 19.23 7.15
N LEU A 183 -15.80 18.72 5.95
CA LEU A 183 -14.90 18.81 4.81
C LEU A 183 -14.72 20.28 4.37
N VAL A 184 -15.81 21.05 4.29
CA VAL A 184 -15.76 22.48 3.98
C VAL A 184 -14.98 23.28 5.04
N ASP A 185 -15.17 22.97 6.32
CA ASP A 185 -14.42 23.62 7.42
C ASP A 185 -12.92 23.31 7.39
N ILE A 186 -12.54 22.09 6.99
CA ILE A 186 -11.13 21.69 6.84
C ILE A 186 -10.54 22.39 5.61
N ALA A 187 -11.27 22.42 4.50
CA ALA A 187 -10.84 23.11 3.28
C ALA A 187 -10.63 24.62 3.50
N GLY A 188 -11.53 25.27 4.24
CA GLY A 188 -11.40 26.69 4.60
C GLY A 188 -10.19 26.97 5.50
N ARG A 189 -9.87 26.06 6.43
CA ARG A 189 -8.65 26.14 7.24
C ARG A 189 -7.38 26.04 6.39
N ILE A 190 -7.33 25.06 5.49
CA ILE A 190 -6.18 24.86 4.58
C ILE A 190 -6.00 26.06 3.64
N GLN A 191 -7.09 26.62 3.10
CA GLN A 191 -7.03 27.80 2.23
C GLN A 191 -6.55 29.04 2.99
N LYS A 192 -6.90 29.15 4.29
CA LYS A 192 -6.42 30.21 5.17
C LYS A 192 -4.93 30.04 5.53
N ASP A 193 -4.47 28.82 5.80
CA ASP A 193 -3.06 28.54 6.10
C ASP A 193 -2.18 28.78 4.87
N ILE A 194 -2.62 28.40 3.66
CA ILE A 194 -1.88 28.64 2.41
C ILE A 194 -1.88 30.13 2.02
N SER A 195 -2.98 30.86 2.30
CA SER A 195 -3.04 32.30 2.04
C SER A 195 -2.30 33.13 3.10
N GLY A 196 -2.11 32.57 4.31
CA GLY A 196 -1.40 33.19 5.43
C GLY A 196 0.12 33.08 5.36
N ASP A 197 0.66 32.22 4.50
CA ASP A 197 2.11 32.01 4.30
C ASP A 197 2.71 32.87 3.16
N ARG A 198 2.00 33.93 2.74
CA ARG A 198 2.50 34.93 1.80
C ARG A 198 2.61 36.31 2.47
N ILE A 199 3.50 36.44 3.45
CA ILE A 199 4.20 37.69 3.80
C ILE A 199 5.64 37.34 4.19
#